data_AF-A0AAV0LSW7-F1
#
_entry.id   AF-A0AAV0LSW7-F1
#
_cell.length_a   1.000
_cell.length_b   1.000
_cell.length_c   1.000
_cell.angle_alpha   90.00
_cell.angle_beta   90.00
_cell.angle_gamma   90.00
#
_symmetry.space_group_name_H-M   'P 1'
#
loop_
_entity.id
_entity.type
_entity.pdbx_description
1 polymer ?
#
loop_
_entity_poly.entity_id
_entity_poly.type
_entity_poly.pdbx_seq_one_letter_code
_entity_poly.pdbx_strand_id
1 'polypeptide(L)'
;MVSNLVNNLQARDAFYDCLQKQSDKKPTELGCVGLLYPAECKKSRLAYENSCRPSWVKHFDRLYCKEKRVQRLLDDKEIRGGPLVLSQKV
;
A
#
# COMPACT_ATOMS: atom_id res chain seq x y z
N MET A 1 -10.12 25.88 7.82
CA MET A 1 -9.75 24.55 8.36
C MET A 1 -9.10 23.64 7.29
N VAL A 2 -8.19 24.16 6.45
CA VAL A 2 -7.62 23.39 5.31
C VAL A 2 -6.11 23.12 5.48
N SER A 3 -5.45 23.85 6.37
CA SER A 3 -3.99 23.84 6.53
C SER A 3 -3.41 22.54 7.12
N ASN A 4 -4.18 21.79 7.91
CA ASN A 4 -3.72 20.50 8.48
C ASN A 4 -3.81 19.32 7.49
N LEU A 5 -4.55 19.47 6.38
CA LEU A 5 -4.73 18.39 5.41
C LEU A 5 -3.55 18.30 4.42
N VAL A 6 -2.93 19.43 4.08
CA VAL A 6 -1.81 19.49 3.11
C VAL A 6 -0.55 18.81 3.64
N ASN A 7 -0.21 19.02 4.92
CA ASN A 7 0.97 18.40 5.54
C ASN A 7 0.84 16.87 5.67
N ASN A 8 -0.39 16.37 5.87
CA ASN A 8 -0.70 14.94 5.91
C ASN A 8 -0.44 14.26 4.56
N LEU A 9 -0.92 14.87 3.47
CA LEU A 9 -0.77 14.34 2.12
C LEU A 9 0.71 14.23 1.72
N GLN A 10 1.54 15.22 2.06
CA GLN A 10 2.97 15.18 1.76
C GLN A 10 3.70 14.07 2.54
N ALA A 11 3.38 13.88 3.83
CA ALA A 11 3.97 12.80 4.63
C ALA A 11 3.52 11.41 4.15
N ARG A 12 2.26 11.32 3.69
CA ARG A 12 1.70 10.11 3.06
C ARG A 12 2.46 9.77 1.78
N ASP A 13 2.63 10.73 0.89
CA ASP A 13 3.25 10.53 -0.42
C ASP A 13 4.73 10.13 -0.26
N ALA A 14 5.44 10.76 0.67
CA ALA A 14 6.82 10.38 1.01
C ALA A 14 6.94 8.92 1.53
N PHE A 15 5.94 8.43 2.28
CA PHE A 15 5.91 7.03 2.72
C PHE A 15 5.63 6.07 1.56
N TYR A 16 4.65 6.37 0.70
CA TYR A 16 4.32 5.52 -0.44
C TYR A 16 5.40 5.51 -1.54
N ASP A 17 6.08 6.64 -1.75
CA ASP A 17 7.26 6.72 -2.62
C ASP A 17 8.39 5.82 -2.12
N CYS A 18 8.62 5.80 -0.80
CA CYS A 18 9.59 4.88 -0.19
C CYS A 18 9.17 3.43 -0.39
N LEU A 19 7.88 3.11 -0.20
CA LEU A 19 7.34 1.78 -0.43
C LEU A 19 7.50 1.31 -1.87
N GLN A 20 7.25 2.19 -2.85
CA GLN A 20 7.40 1.87 -4.26
C GLN A 20 8.86 1.66 -4.64
N LYS A 21 9.78 2.47 -4.12
CA LYS A 21 11.23 2.31 -4.36
C LYS A 21 11.81 1.06 -3.73
N GLN A 22 11.22 0.58 -2.65
CA GLN A 22 11.71 -0.56 -1.88
C GLN A 22 10.81 -1.80 -2.06
N SER A 23 10.02 -1.87 -3.14
CA SER A 23 9.11 -3.00 -3.42
C SER A 23 9.83 -4.34 -3.56
N ASP A 24 11.11 -4.31 -3.92
CA ASP A 24 11.95 -5.49 -4.12
C ASP A 24 12.58 -6.01 -2.81
N LYS A 25 12.47 -5.25 -1.72
CA LYS A 25 13.01 -5.63 -0.42
C LYS A 25 12.01 -6.42 0.40
N LYS A 26 12.53 -7.36 1.19
CA LYS A 26 11.70 -8.16 2.11
C LYS A 26 11.01 -7.23 3.11
N PRO A 27 9.68 -7.28 3.20
CA PRO A 27 8.97 -6.51 4.21
C PRO A 27 9.38 -7.04 5.59
N THR A 28 9.89 -6.14 6.42
CA THR A 28 10.41 -6.48 7.76
C THR A 28 9.51 -5.94 8.86
N GLU A 29 8.65 -4.98 8.52
CA GLU A 29 7.80 -4.26 9.48
C GLU A 29 6.32 -4.42 9.13
N LEU A 30 5.50 -4.47 10.18
CA LEU A 30 4.05 -4.59 10.09
C LEU A 30 3.41 -3.23 10.43
N GLY A 31 2.66 -2.69 9.47
CA GLY A 31 1.85 -1.49 9.61
C GLY A 31 0.43 -1.81 10.06
N CYS A 32 -0.41 -0.77 10.07
CA CYS A 32 -1.82 -0.95 10.36
C CYS A 32 -2.47 -1.83 9.27
N VAL A 33 -3.49 -2.59 9.66
CA VAL A 33 -4.29 -3.47 8.76
C VAL A 33 -3.48 -4.46 7.91
N GLY A 34 -2.31 -4.89 8.40
CA GLY A 34 -1.47 -5.89 7.73
C GLY A 34 -0.64 -5.34 6.58
N LEU A 35 -0.46 -4.01 6.50
CA LEU A 35 0.44 -3.41 5.53
C LEU A 35 1.88 -3.82 5.85
N LEU A 36 2.52 -4.53 4.93
CA LEU A 36 3.91 -4.95 5.08
C LEU A 36 4.83 -3.94 4.40
N TYR A 37 5.82 -3.42 5.13
CA TYR A 37 6.76 -2.42 4.60
C TYR A 37 8.22 -2.69 5.03
N PRO A 38 9.23 -2.18 4.28
CA PRO A 38 10.64 -2.36 4.62
C PRO A 38 11.07 -1.39 5.73
N ALA A 39 12.05 -1.79 6.54
CA ALA A 39 12.50 -1.04 7.72
C ALA A 39 13.02 0.38 7.40
N GLU A 40 13.49 0.59 6.18
CA GLU A 40 13.97 1.86 5.65
C GLU A 40 12.85 2.91 5.57
N CYS A 41 11.61 2.48 5.36
CA CYS A 41 10.44 3.36 5.32
C CYS A 41 9.82 3.60 6.71
N LYS A 42 10.39 3.01 7.77
CA LYS A 42 9.92 3.19 9.16
C LYS A 42 10.02 4.63 9.64
N LYS A 43 11.05 5.37 9.22
CA LYS A 43 11.18 6.80 9.54
C LYS A 43 10.05 7.62 8.92
N SER A 44 9.76 7.38 7.64
CA SER A 44 8.65 8.02 6.93
C SER A 44 7.30 7.63 7.52
N ARG A 45 7.15 6.37 7.97
CA ARG A 45 5.95 5.87 8.66
C ARG A 45 5.69 6.62 9.96
N LEU A 46 6.72 6.81 10.79
CA LEU A 46 6.59 7.53 12.05
C LEU A 46 6.23 9.01 11.82
N ALA A 47 6.83 9.64 10.81
CA ALA A 47 6.47 11.00 10.42
C ALA A 47 5.01 11.10 9.93
N TYR A 48 4.54 10.10 9.18
CA TYR A 48 3.17 10.01 8.72
C TYR A 48 2.17 9.83 9.87
N GLU A 49 2.46 8.97 10.84
CA GLU A 49 1.62 8.74 12.02
C GLU A 49 1.61 9.94 12.98
N ASN A 50 2.72 10.65 13.11
CA ASN A 50 2.78 11.89 13.91
C ASN A 50 2.09 13.07 13.22
N SER A 51 2.13 13.11 11.88
CA SER A 51 1.57 14.22 11.10
C SER A 51 0.07 14.06 10.87
N CYS A 52 -0.50 12.85 10.99
CA CYS A 52 -1.93 12.70 10.81
C CYS A 52 -2.66 11.79 11.78
N ARG A 53 -3.97 12.05 11.90
CA ARG A 53 -4.83 11.34 12.84
C ARG A 53 -4.81 9.84 12.55
N PRO A 54 -4.79 8.98 13.58
CA PRO A 54 -4.79 7.52 13.42
C PRO A 54 -5.95 6.98 12.55
N SER A 55 -7.11 7.67 12.55
CA SER A 55 -8.24 7.33 11.68
C SER A 55 -7.91 7.45 10.19
N TRP A 56 -7.11 8.45 9.81
CA TRP A 56 -6.65 8.65 8.44
C TRP A 56 -5.58 7.63 8.07
N VAL A 57 -4.60 7.38 8.94
CA VAL A 57 -3.57 6.34 8.74
C VAL A 57 -4.24 5.00 8.43
N LYS A 58 -5.23 4.60 9.24
CA LYS A 58 -5.99 3.35 9.03
C LYS A 58 -6.80 3.36 7.73
N HIS A 59 -7.34 4.51 7.33
CA HIS A 59 -8.08 4.64 6.07
C HIS A 59 -7.17 4.48 4.86
N PHE A 60 -6.04 5.18 4.85
CA PHE A 60 -5.07 5.14 3.76
C PHE A 60 -4.37 3.78 3.66
N ASP A 61 -3.99 3.17 4.78
CA ASP A 61 -3.41 1.81 4.76
C ASP A 61 -4.40 0.79 4.15
N ARG A 62 -5.70 0.92 4.43
CA ARG A 62 -6.73 0.07 3.80
C ARG A 62 -6.84 0.33 2.30
N LEU A 63 -6.82 1.60 1.89
CA LEU A 63 -6.86 1.97 0.47
C LEU A 63 -5.65 1.38 -0.26
N TYR A 64 -4.46 1.54 0.28
CA TYR A 64 -3.24 1.01 -0.32
C TYR A 64 -3.24 -0.52 -0.39
N CYS A 65 -3.65 -1.22 0.68
CA CYS A 65 -3.80 -2.67 0.64
C CYS A 65 -4.83 -3.13 -0.41
N LYS A 66 -5.94 -2.40 -0.56
CA LYS A 66 -6.95 -2.67 -1.60
C LYS A 66 -6.36 -2.44 -3.00
N GLU A 67 -5.64 -1.35 -3.19
CA GLU A 67 -5.05 -0.97 -4.47
C GLU A 67 -3.90 -1.89 -4.88
N LYS A 68 -2.96 -2.23 -3.99
CA LYS A 68 -1.92 -3.25 -4.23
C LYS A 68 -2.50 -4.64 -4.48
N ARG A 69 -3.65 -4.96 -3.87
CA ARG A 69 -4.37 -6.22 -4.17
C ARG A 69 -4.99 -6.17 -5.56
N VAL A 70 -5.57 -5.03 -5.96
CA VAL A 70 -6.10 -4.82 -7.31
C VAL A 70 -4.97 -4.82 -8.34
N GLN A 71 -3.85 -4.17 -8.08
CA GLN A 71 -2.68 -4.16 -8.96
C GLN A 71 -2.14 -5.58 -9.16
N ARG A 72 -1.99 -6.37 -8.08
CA ARG A 72 -1.62 -7.80 -8.21
C ARG A 72 -2.60 -8.60 -9.07
N LEU A 73 -3.90 -8.34 -8.95
CA LEU A 73 -4.91 -9.02 -9.79
C LEU A 73 -4.83 -8.60 -11.27
N LEU A 74 -4.38 -7.37 -11.56
CA LEU A 74 -4.14 -6.90 -12.92
C LEU A 74 -2.81 -7.44 -13.47
N ASP A 75 -1.77 -7.50 -12.64
CA ASP A 75 -0.46 -8.05 -13.00
C ASP A 75 -0.54 -9.59 -13.20
N ASP A 76 -1.35 -10.29 -12.40
CA ASP A 76 -1.61 -11.73 -12.55
C ASP A 76 -2.37 -12.07 -13.86
N LYS A 77 -3.02 -11.07 -14.48
CA LYS A 77 -3.68 -11.24 -15.78
C LYS A 77 -2.72 -11.19 -16.97
N GLU A 78 -1.47 -10.73 -16.81
CA GLU A 78 -0.52 -10.68 -17.92
C GLU A 78 0.47 -11.86 -17.99
N ILE A 79 0.66 -12.66 -16.93
CA ILE A 79 1.70 -13.72 -16.93
C ILE A 79 1.17 -15.12 -17.28
N ARG A 80 -0.14 -15.33 -17.46
CA ARG A 80 -0.67 -16.64 -17.88
C ARG A 80 -1.65 -16.52 -19.04
N GLY A 81 -1.10 -16.27 -20.23
CA GLY A 81 -1.72 -16.62 -21.50
C GLY A 81 -1.86 -18.13 -21.66
N GLY A 82 -2.71 -18.74 -20.83
CA GLY A 82 -3.28 -20.07 -21.05
C GLY A 82 -4.80 -19.92 -21.23
N PRO A 83 -5.42 -20.53 -22.25
CA PRO A 83 -6.85 -20.36 -22.48
C PRO A 83 -7.64 -20.86 -21.26
N LEU A 84 -8.55 -20.01 -20.78
CA LEU A 84 -9.60 -20.39 -19.84
C LEU A 84 -10.51 -21.42 -20.51
N VAL A 85 -10.17 -22.70 -20.43
CA VAL A 85 -11.14 -23.77 -20.71
C VAL A 85 -12.02 -23.90 -19.48
N LEU A 86 -13.14 -23.21 -19.54
CA LEU A 86 -14.28 -23.40 -18.65
C LEU A 86 -14.89 -24.78 -18.93
N SER A 87 -14.40 -25.83 -18.27
CA SER A 87 -15.12 -27.11 -18.24
C SER A 87 -16.18 -27.04 -17.14
N GLN A 88 -17.37 -26.56 -17.50
CA GLN A 88 -18.57 -26.80 -16.70
C GLN A 88 -18.97 -28.27 -16.91
N LYS A 89 -18.89 -29.03 -15.84
CA LYS A 89 -19.37 -30.39 -15.76
C LYS A 89 -20.83 -30.35 -15.31
N VAL A 90 -21.76 -30.58 -16.23
CA VAL A 90 -23.09 -31.18 -16.00
C VAL A 90 -23.42 -32.04 -17.21
#